data_AF-A0A966UAB9-F1
#
_entry.id   AF-A0A966UAB9-F1
#
_cell.length_a   1.000
_cell.length_b   1.000
_cell.length_c   1.000
_cell.angle_alpha   90.00
_cell.angle_beta   90.00
_cell.angle_gamma   90.00
#
_symmetry.space_group_name_H-M   'P 1'
#
loop_
_entity.id
_entity.type
_entity.pdbx_description
1 polymer ?
#
loop_
_entity_poly.entity_id
_entity_poly.type
_entity_poly.pdbx_seq_one_letter_code
_entity_poly.pdbx_strand_id
1 'polypeptide(L)'
;MLDTAIDLASPAGWLPLAFALVMALAMLAYVILDGYDLGVGLLLLKTPEVGERNSMVASIGPFWDANETWLVLGVGVLLVAFPQAHGVILGALYLPVAFMLVGLTLRGVAFDFRLKAQTQQRPLWDAAFHAGSLVATWSQGYMLGQLITGFRSDVASMAFSALIGLCL
;
A
#
# COMPACT_ATOMS: atom_id res chain seq x y z
N MET A 1 40.22 5.71 0.58
CA MET A 1 39.79 5.94 -0.81
C MET A 1 38.88 4.78 -1.18
N LEU A 2 37.57 4.96 -1.07
CA LEU A 2 36.62 4.10 -1.77
C LEU A 2 36.63 4.60 -3.22
N ASP A 3 36.95 3.76 -4.19
CA ASP A 3 36.65 4.09 -5.58
C ASP A 3 35.12 4.17 -5.70
N THR A 4 34.59 5.39 -5.61
CA THR A 4 33.17 5.71 -5.55
C THR A 4 32.46 5.59 -6.90
N ALA A 5 33.10 4.99 -7.91
CA ALA A 5 32.47 4.75 -9.20
C ALA A 5 31.76 3.40 -9.17
N ILE A 6 30.43 3.42 -9.35
CA ILE A 6 29.66 2.20 -9.58
C ILE A 6 30.19 1.56 -10.87
N ASP A 7 30.84 0.40 -10.75
CA ASP A 7 31.33 -0.34 -11.90
C ASP A 7 30.18 -1.08 -12.59
N LEU A 8 29.61 -0.45 -13.61
CA LEU A 8 28.50 -1.01 -14.38
C LEU A 8 28.92 -2.20 -15.27
N ALA A 9 30.22 -2.48 -15.42
CA ALA A 9 30.68 -3.63 -16.19
C ALA A 9 30.65 -4.93 -15.37
N SER A 10 30.62 -4.85 -14.03
CA SER A 10 30.52 -6.03 -13.16
C SER A 10 29.11 -6.24 -12.61
N PRO A 11 28.67 -7.50 -12.44
CA PRO A 11 27.38 -7.81 -11.81
C PRO A 11 27.19 -7.14 -10.46
N ALA A 12 28.26 -6.99 -9.67
CA ALA A 12 28.21 -6.36 -8.36
C ALA A 12 27.84 -4.87 -8.41
N GLY A 13 28.15 -4.16 -9.49
CA GLY A 13 27.79 -2.75 -9.64
C GLY A 13 26.39 -2.53 -10.22
N TRP A 14 25.99 -3.27 -11.27
CA TRP A 14 24.71 -3.01 -11.95
C TRP A 14 23.51 -3.78 -11.36
N LEU A 15 23.71 -4.97 -10.76
CA LEU A 15 22.58 -5.76 -10.21
C LEU A 15 21.79 -5.00 -9.13
N PRO A 16 22.43 -4.34 -8.14
CA PRO A 16 21.69 -3.57 -7.13
C PRO A 16 20.85 -2.46 -7.76
N LEU A 17 21.36 -1.77 -8.78
CA LEU A 17 20.63 -0.73 -9.50
C LEU A 17 19.43 -1.31 -10.26
N ALA A 18 19.62 -2.45 -10.93
CA ALA A 18 18.54 -3.13 -11.64
C ALA A 18 17.42 -3.59 -10.68
N PHE A 19 17.77 -4.20 -9.54
CA PHE A 19 16.78 -4.59 -8.54
C PHE A 19 16.11 -3.39 -7.87
N ALA A 20 16.85 -2.31 -7.60
CA ALA A 20 16.27 -1.07 -7.10
C ALA A 20 15.28 -0.46 -8.11
N LEU A 21 15.58 -0.50 -9.41
CA LEU A 21 14.68 -0.04 -10.46
C LEU A 21 13.43 -0.91 -10.56
N VAL A 22 13.57 -2.25 -10.55
CA VAL A 22 12.42 -3.17 -10.56
C VAL A 22 11.53 -2.93 -9.33
N MET A 23 12.14 -2.78 -8.15
CA MET A 23 11.40 -2.47 -6.93
C MET A 23 10.68 -1.12 -7.03
N ALA A 24 11.35 -0.07 -7.54
CA ALA A 24 10.75 1.24 -7.72
C ALA A 24 9.58 1.21 -8.71
N LEU A 25 9.71 0.48 -9.83
CA LEU A 25 8.63 0.29 -10.80
C LEU A 25 7.46 -0.51 -10.21
N ALA A 26 7.73 -1.56 -9.44
CA ALA A 26 6.69 -2.33 -8.76
C ALA A 26 5.94 -1.47 -7.74
N MET A 27 6.65 -0.70 -6.91
CA MET A 27 6.03 0.22 -5.94
C MET A 27 5.26 1.34 -6.64
N LEU A 28 5.75 1.87 -7.76
CA LEU A 28 5.03 2.88 -8.56
C LEU A 28 3.74 2.31 -9.15
N ALA A 29 3.81 1.12 -9.75
CA ALA A 29 2.64 0.43 -10.28
C ALA A 29 1.60 0.17 -9.17
N TYR A 30 2.05 -0.28 -8.00
CA TYR A 30 1.19 -0.45 -6.82
C TYR A 30 0.48 0.85 -6.45
N VAL A 31 1.21 1.94 -6.25
CA VAL A 31 0.66 3.24 -5.83
C VAL A 31 -0.35 3.77 -6.84
N ILE A 32 -0.11 3.61 -8.14
CA ILE A 32 -1.04 4.09 -9.18
C ILE A 32 -2.27 3.19 -9.25
N LEU A 33 -2.08 1.87 -9.33
CA LEU A 33 -3.15 0.92 -9.63
C LEU A 33 -4.02 0.64 -8.40
N ASP A 34 -3.41 0.25 -7.27
CA ASP A 34 -4.14 -0.01 -6.04
C ASP A 34 -4.57 1.30 -5.36
N GLY A 35 -3.86 2.41 -5.57
CA GLY A 35 -4.29 3.73 -5.09
C GLY A 35 -5.63 4.17 -5.67
N TYR A 36 -5.93 3.82 -6.92
CA TYR A 36 -7.27 4.01 -7.50
C TYR A 36 -8.33 3.17 -6.79
N ASP A 37 -8.06 1.90 -6.50
CA ASP A 37 -8.99 1.01 -5.79
C ASP A 37 -9.26 1.50 -4.36
N LEU A 38 -8.21 1.92 -3.65
CA LEU A 38 -8.30 2.50 -2.31
C LEU A 38 -9.13 3.80 -2.33
N GLY A 39 -8.91 4.65 -3.34
CA GLY A 39 -9.70 5.86 -3.56
C GLY A 39 -11.18 5.57 -3.79
N VAL A 40 -11.51 4.56 -4.59
CA VAL A 40 -12.89 4.09 -4.77
C VAL A 40 -13.51 3.66 -3.43
N GLY A 41 -12.77 2.92 -2.59
CA GLY A 41 -13.26 2.51 -1.28
C GLY A 41 -13.49 3.66 -0.30
N LEU A 42 -12.61 4.66 -0.31
CA LEU A 42 -12.78 5.87 0.50
C LEU A 42 -14.00 6.70 0.09
N LEU A 43 -14.33 6.73 -1.20
CA LEU A 43 -15.47 7.48 -1.72
C LEU A 43 -16.81 6.73 -1.62
N LEU A 44 -16.78 5.40 -1.53
CA LEU A 44 -17.96 4.55 -1.62
C LEU A 44 -19.10 4.95 -0.67
N LEU A 45 -18.80 5.23 0.61
CA LEU A 45 -19.81 5.67 1.58
C LEU A 45 -20.30 7.11 1.37
N LYS A 46 -19.48 7.96 0.74
CA LYS A 46 -19.83 9.36 0.46
C LYS A 46 -20.78 9.48 -0.74
N THR A 47 -20.79 8.49 -1.62
CA THR A 47 -21.71 8.42 -2.77
C THR A 47 -23.12 8.08 -2.29
N PRO A 48 -24.14 8.94 -2.47
CA PRO A 48 -25.49 8.66 -1.95
C PRO A 48 -26.24 7.60 -2.75
N GLU A 49 -26.01 7.55 -4.07
CA GLU A 49 -26.78 6.71 -4.98
C GLU A 49 -26.24 5.27 -5.03
N VAL A 50 -27.12 4.30 -4.78
CA VAL A 50 -26.76 2.87 -4.80
C VAL A 50 -26.32 2.40 -6.19
N GLY A 51 -26.90 2.96 -7.25
CA GLY A 51 -26.51 2.69 -8.64
C GLY A 51 -25.06 3.07 -8.90
N GLU A 52 -24.67 4.30 -8.54
CA GLU A 52 -23.30 4.79 -8.66
C GLU A 52 -22.31 3.96 -7.83
N ARG A 53 -22.67 3.60 -6.59
CA ARG A 53 -21.83 2.69 -5.76
C ARG A 53 -21.56 1.36 -6.45
N ASN A 54 -22.56 0.79 -7.11
CA ASN A 54 -22.37 -0.47 -7.84
C ASN A 54 -21.45 -0.29 -9.03
N SER A 55 -21.56 0.82 -9.77
CA SER A 55 -20.65 1.16 -10.87
C SER A 55 -19.21 1.35 -10.39
N MET A 56 -19.02 2.03 -9.25
CA MET A 56 -17.71 2.20 -8.61
C MET A 56 -17.07 0.86 -8.23
N VAL A 57 -17.83 -0.06 -7.64
CA VAL A 57 -17.31 -1.40 -7.27
C VAL A 57 -17.05 -2.24 -8.54
N ALA A 58 -17.89 -2.10 -9.56
CA ALA A 58 -17.69 -2.81 -10.82
C ALA A 58 -16.44 -2.33 -11.59
N SER A 59 -16.05 -1.06 -11.45
CA SER A 59 -14.90 -0.50 -12.16
C SER A 59 -13.54 -0.98 -11.65
N ILE A 60 -13.48 -1.58 -10.46
CA ILE A 60 -12.26 -2.17 -9.88
C ILE A 60 -12.25 -3.70 -9.93
N GLY A 61 -13.41 -4.33 -10.13
CA GLY A 61 -13.60 -5.77 -9.95
C GLY A 61 -12.68 -6.71 -10.73
N PRO A 62 -12.34 -6.45 -12.01
CA PRO A 62 -11.44 -7.32 -12.75
C PRO A 62 -9.97 -7.26 -12.33
N PHE A 63 -9.56 -6.23 -11.57
CA PHE A 63 -8.14 -5.88 -11.41
C PHE A 63 -7.66 -5.78 -9.96
N TRP A 64 -8.55 -5.59 -8.98
CA TRP A 64 -8.16 -5.24 -7.60
C TRP A 64 -7.18 -6.24 -6.97
N ASP A 65 -7.39 -7.55 -7.15
CA ASP A 65 -6.51 -8.60 -6.61
C ASP A 65 -5.14 -8.60 -7.31
N ALA A 66 -5.14 -8.34 -8.63
CA ALA A 66 -3.89 -8.19 -9.38
C ALA A 66 -3.10 -6.95 -8.95
N ASN A 67 -3.78 -5.88 -8.56
CA ASN A 67 -3.12 -4.64 -8.12
C ASN A 67 -2.31 -4.83 -6.83
N GLU A 68 -2.78 -5.65 -5.88
CA GLU A 68 -2.05 -5.97 -4.65
C GLU A 68 -0.75 -6.74 -4.91
N THR A 69 -0.67 -7.51 -6.01
CA THR A 69 0.53 -8.30 -6.31
C THR A 69 1.78 -7.45 -6.54
N TRP A 70 1.62 -6.19 -6.98
CA TRP A 70 2.73 -5.26 -7.17
C TRP A 70 3.41 -4.89 -5.84
N LEU A 71 2.64 -4.74 -4.77
CA LEU A 71 3.18 -4.54 -3.42
C LEU A 71 3.96 -5.77 -2.96
N VAL A 72 3.40 -6.96 -3.16
CA VAL A 72 4.04 -8.23 -2.80
C VAL A 72 5.37 -8.39 -3.56
N LEU A 73 5.40 -8.05 -4.85
CA LEU A 73 6.62 -8.03 -5.64
C LEU A 73 7.65 -7.04 -5.09
N GLY A 74 7.25 -5.80 -4.79
CA GLY A 74 8.14 -4.79 -4.23
C GLY A 74 8.79 -5.24 -2.91
N VAL A 75 7.99 -5.77 -1.99
CA VAL A 75 8.48 -6.30 -0.71
C VAL A 75 9.34 -7.56 -0.91
N GLY A 76 8.97 -8.43 -1.85
CA GLY A 76 9.74 -9.62 -2.21
C GLY A 76 11.13 -9.29 -2.78
N VAL A 77 11.22 -8.29 -3.67
CA VAL A 77 12.50 -7.79 -4.17
C VAL A 77 13.32 -7.19 -3.03
N LEU A 78 12.71 -6.41 -2.14
CA LEU A 78 13.39 -5.85 -0.96
C LEU A 78 14.00 -6.98 -0.10
N LEU A 79 13.26 -8.06 0.15
CA LEU A 79 13.74 -9.22 0.92
C LEU A 79 14.90 -9.93 0.23
N VAL A 80 14.78 -10.24 -1.06
CA VAL A 80 15.74 -11.07 -1.79
C VAL A 80 17.01 -10.31 -2.18
N ALA A 81 16.86 -9.10 -2.72
CA ALA A 81 17.98 -8.30 -3.21
C ALA A 81 18.64 -7.45 -2.10
N PHE A 82 17.88 -7.06 -1.06
CA PHE A 82 18.34 -6.17 0.00
C PHE A 82 17.95 -6.64 1.41
N PRO A 83 18.33 -7.87 1.84
CA PRO A 83 17.83 -8.48 3.08
C PRO A 83 18.12 -7.66 4.35
N GLN A 84 19.25 -6.95 4.40
CA GLN A 84 19.57 -6.06 5.52
C GLN A 84 18.63 -4.85 5.57
N ALA A 85 18.35 -4.22 4.42
CA ALA A 85 17.40 -3.12 4.34
C ALA A 85 15.98 -3.59 4.67
N HIS A 86 15.57 -4.76 4.17
CA HIS A 86 14.29 -5.39 4.52
C HIS A 86 14.11 -5.53 6.04
N GLY A 87 15.12 -6.07 6.74
CA GLY A 87 15.06 -6.26 8.19
C GLY A 87 14.94 -4.95 8.97
N VAL A 88 15.69 -3.92 8.58
CA VAL A 88 15.63 -2.58 9.21
C VAL A 88 14.28 -1.92 8.95
N ILE A 89 13.84 -1.88 7.69
CA ILE A 89 12.62 -1.18 7.28
C ILE A 89 11.39 -1.86 7.88
N LEU A 90 11.19 -3.17 7.70
CA LEU A 90 10.01 -3.86 8.25
C LEU A 90 10.07 -4.00 9.77
N GLY A 91 11.26 -4.00 10.37
CA GLY A 91 11.42 -3.93 11.82
C GLY A 91 10.90 -2.58 12.37
N ALA A 92 11.28 -1.47 11.74
CA ALA A 92 10.82 -0.14 12.13
C ALA A 92 9.33 0.10 11.82
N LEU A 93 8.82 -0.51 10.74
CA LEU A 93 7.45 -0.33 10.25
C LEU A 93 6.50 -1.46 10.64
N TYR A 94 6.86 -2.32 11.61
CA TYR A 94 6.08 -3.51 11.97
C TYR A 94 4.60 -3.21 12.21
N LEU A 95 4.28 -2.24 13.08
CA LEU A 95 2.90 -1.88 13.40
C LEU A 95 2.14 -1.27 12.21
N PRO A 96 2.66 -0.23 11.51
CA PRO A 96 2.01 0.29 10.31
C PRO A 96 1.77 -0.76 9.23
N VAL A 97 2.74 -1.65 8.96
CA VAL A 97 2.57 -2.75 8.00
C VAL A 97 1.49 -3.72 8.45
N ALA A 98 1.46 -4.10 9.73
CA ALA A 98 0.42 -4.98 10.26
C ALA A 98 -0.99 -4.36 10.11
N PHE A 99 -1.15 -3.07 10.42
CA PHE A 99 -2.43 -2.37 10.22
C PHE A 99 -2.80 -2.29 8.74
N MET A 100 -1.84 -2.00 7.86
CA MET A 100 -2.07 -2.00 6.42
C MET A 100 -2.57 -3.35 5.93
N LEU A 101 -1.94 -4.46 6.32
CA LEU A 101 -2.33 -5.81 5.91
C LEU A 101 -3.73 -6.18 6.41
N VAL A 102 -4.09 -5.78 7.64
CA VAL A 102 -5.46 -5.94 8.16
C VAL A 102 -6.45 -5.13 7.33
N GLY A 103 -6.12 -3.89 6.97
CA GLY A 103 -6.93 -3.03 6.12
C GLY A 103 -7.15 -3.61 4.72
N LEU A 104 -6.09 -4.07 4.06
CA LEU A 104 -6.15 -4.73 2.75
C LEU A 104 -6.95 -6.03 2.80
N THR A 105 -6.75 -6.85 3.84
CA THR A 105 -7.55 -8.08 4.04
C THR A 105 -9.04 -7.75 4.21
N LEU A 106 -9.37 -6.77 5.04
CA LEU A 106 -10.75 -6.35 5.26
C LEU A 106 -11.38 -5.84 3.96
N ARG A 107 -10.64 -5.07 3.17
CA ARG A 107 -11.04 -4.59 1.84
C ARG A 107 -11.36 -5.76 0.91
N GLY A 108 -10.45 -6.71 0.74
CA GLY A 108 -10.66 -7.86 -0.14
C GLY A 108 -11.86 -8.72 0.27
N VAL A 109 -11.98 -9.02 1.57
CA VAL A 109 -13.15 -9.75 2.11
C VAL A 109 -14.44 -8.98 1.87
N ALA A 110 -14.46 -7.66 2.15
CA ALA A 110 -15.64 -6.84 1.93
C ALA A 110 -16.06 -6.79 0.46
N PHE A 111 -15.10 -6.71 -0.46
CA PHE A 111 -15.36 -6.71 -1.91
C PHE A 111 -16.07 -8.00 -2.35
N ASP A 112 -15.48 -9.16 -2.03
CA ASP A 112 -16.02 -10.46 -2.42
C ASP A 112 -17.39 -10.76 -1.80
N PHE A 113 -17.57 -10.36 -0.53
CA PHE A 113 -18.82 -10.60 0.17
C PHE A 113 -19.92 -9.63 -0.28
N ARG A 114 -19.59 -8.38 -0.61
CA ARG A 114 -20.55 -7.41 -1.15
C ARG A 114 -21.20 -7.90 -2.44
N LEU A 115 -20.43 -8.54 -3.32
CA LEU A 115 -20.94 -9.10 -4.59
C LEU A 115 -21.95 -10.26 -4.35
N LYS A 116 -21.81 -10.98 -3.24
CA LYS A 116 -22.66 -12.12 -2.87
C LYS A 116 -23.78 -11.73 -1.89
N ALA A 117 -23.70 -10.54 -1.28
CA ALA A 117 -24.59 -10.11 -0.21
C ALA A 117 -25.99 -9.74 -0.70
N GLN A 118 -26.99 -10.11 0.11
CA GLN A 118 -28.35 -9.60 -0.01
C GLN A 118 -28.38 -8.09 0.27
N THR A 119 -29.37 -7.39 -0.31
CA THR A 119 -29.47 -5.92 -0.28
C THR A 119 -29.33 -5.29 1.11
N GLN A 120 -29.85 -5.95 2.16
CA GLN A 120 -29.80 -5.45 3.54
C GLN A 120 -28.40 -5.47 4.16
N GLN A 121 -27.51 -6.36 3.71
CA GLN A 121 -26.15 -6.50 4.25
C GLN A 121 -25.12 -5.68 3.46
N ARG A 122 -25.48 -5.15 2.29
CA ARG A 122 -24.58 -4.33 1.45
C ARG A 122 -24.02 -3.09 2.17
N PRO A 123 -24.78 -2.34 2.98
CA PRO A 123 -24.24 -1.19 3.71
C PRO A 123 -23.14 -1.56 4.72
N LEU A 124 -23.22 -2.75 5.32
CA LEU A 124 -22.19 -3.25 6.23
C LEU A 124 -20.88 -3.50 5.46
N TRP A 125 -20.97 -4.14 4.30
CA TRP A 125 -19.81 -4.40 3.46
C TRP A 125 -19.26 -3.14 2.80
N ASP A 126 -20.11 -2.18 2.41
CA ASP A 126 -19.68 -0.83 1.98
C ASP A 126 -18.85 -0.15 3.07
N ALA A 127 -19.28 -0.26 4.34
CA ALA A 127 -18.57 0.33 5.47
C ALA A 127 -17.26 -0.39 5.79
N ALA A 128 -17.24 -1.73 5.72
CA ALA A 128 -16.02 -2.52 5.88
C ALA A 128 -15.01 -2.21 4.78
N PHE A 129 -15.46 -2.08 3.52
CA PHE A 129 -14.63 -1.71 2.39
C PHE A 129 -14.01 -0.32 2.58
N HIS A 130 -14.82 0.67 2.98
CA HIS A 130 -14.35 2.01 3.32
C HIS A 130 -13.32 2.02 4.46
N ALA A 131 -13.61 1.33 5.56
CA ALA A 131 -12.72 1.27 6.72
C ALA A 131 -11.40 0.56 6.38
N GLY A 132 -11.45 -0.53 5.62
CA GLY A 132 -10.26 -1.24 5.14
C GLY A 132 -9.37 -0.34 4.28
N SER A 133 -9.96 0.35 3.30
CA SER A 133 -9.25 1.31 2.45
C SER A 133 -8.66 2.49 3.23
N LEU A 134 -9.39 3.00 4.23
CA LEU A 134 -8.91 4.09 5.09
C LEU A 134 -7.69 3.66 5.92
N VAL A 135 -7.76 2.49 6.56
CA VAL A 135 -6.64 1.97 7.37
C VAL A 135 -5.42 1.71 6.49
N ALA A 136 -5.60 1.12 5.31
CA ALA A 136 -4.51 0.88 4.38
C ALA A 136 -3.84 2.19 3.91
N THR A 137 -4.64 3.15 3.44
CA THR A 137 -4.16 4.46 2.93
C THR A 137 -3.42 5.24 4.02
N TRP A 138 -4.02 5.35 5.22
CA TRP A 138 -3.40 6.05 6.34
C TRP A 138 -2.09 5.40 6.77
N SER A 139 -2.05 4.06 6.83
CA SER A 139 -0.85 3.33 7.21
C SER A 139 0.28 3.59 6.22
N GLN A 140 -0.02 3.67 4.92
CA GLN A 140 0.97 3.97 3.87
C GLN A 140 1.55 5.37 4.01
N GLY A 141 0.71 6.38 4.22
CA GLY A 141 1.19 7.74 4.46
C GLY A 141 2.02 7.83 5.74
N TYR A 142 1.61 7.14 6.81
CA TYR A 142 2.41 7.04 8.04
C TYR A 142 3.79 6.41 7.80
N MET A 143 3.85 5.31 7.04
CA MET A 143 5.11 4.66 6.67
C MET A 143 6.02 5.57 5.86
N LEU A 144 5.47 6.36 4.93
CA LEU A 144 6.23 7.34 4.15
C LEU A 144 6.79 8.45 5.05
N GLY A 145 6.01 8.95 6.00
CA GLY A 145 6.49 9.93 6.98
C GLY A 145 7.63 9.38 7.85
N GLN A 146 7.52 8.12 8.28
CA GLN A 146 8.59 7.44 9.03
C GLN A 146 9.85 7.25 8.18
N LEU A 147 9.71 6.94 6.89
CA LEU A 147 10.84 6.81 5.98
C LEU A 147 11.57 8.16 5.81
N ILE A 148 10.83 9.26 5.62
CA ILE A 148 11.39 10.61 5.45
C ILE A 148 12.11 11.08 6.72
N THR A 149 11.57 10.75 7.90
CA THR A 149 12.18 11.11 9.18
C THR A 149 13.33 10.18 9.59
N GLY A 150 13.63 9.14 8.81
CA GLY A 150 14.69 8.17 9.11
C GLY A 150 14.35 7.25 10.29
N PHE A 151 13.07 6.89 10.44
CA PHE A 151 12.52 6.02 11.48
C PHE A 151 12.70 6.55 12.91
N ARG A 152 12.83 7.87 13.07
CA ARG A 152 12.86 8.48 14.41
C ARG A 152 11.52 8.31 15.12
N SER A 153 11.58 8.07 16.42
CA SER A 153 10.41 7.83 17.28
C SER A 153 10.09 8.99 18.22
N ASP A 154 10.67 10.17 17.99
CA ASP A 154 10.32 11.37 18.73
C ASP A 154 8.90 11.85 18.36
N VAL A 155 8.28 12.63 19.26
CA VAL A 155 6.89 13.08 19.11
C VAL A 155 6.68 13.90 17.84
N ALA A 156 7.66 14.73 17.45
CA ALA A 156 7.52 15.54 16.24
C ALA A 156 7.56 14.66 14.98
N SER A 157 8.45 13.66 14.94
CA SER A 157 8.49 12.69 13.84
C SER A 157 7.20 11.85 13.79
N MET A 158 6.67 11.39 14.92
CA MET A 158 5.40 10.65 14.95
C MET A 158 4.20 11.52 14.50
N ALA A 159 4.15 12.78 14.95
CA ALA A 159 3.11 13.72 14.55
C ALA A 159 3.19 14.06 13.06
N PHE A 160 4.41 14.24 12.53
CA PHE A 160 4.64 14.41 11.10
C PHE A 160 4.15 13.19 10.31
N SER A 161 4.52 11.98 10.72
CA SER A 161 4.07 10.74 10.08
C SER A 161 2.55 10.58 10.12
N ALA A 162 1.90 10.89 11.25
CA ALA A 162 0.45 10.86 11.35
C ALA A 162 -0.23 11.89 10.44
N LEU A 163 0.36 13.09 10.29
CA LEU A 163 -0.13 14.11 9.36
C LEU A 163 -0.01 13.65 7.91
N ILE A 164 1.13 13.08 7.51
CA ILE A 164 1.29 12.52 6.16
C ILE A 164 0.26 11.41 5.91
N GLY A 165 0.00 10.55 6.91
CA GLY A 165 -1.08 9.56 6.86
C GLY A 165 -2.46 10.15 6.60
N LEU A 166 -2.75 11.37 7.06
CA LEU A 166 -4.03 12.06 6.81
C LEU A 166 -4.07 12.82 5.48
N CYS A 167 -2.91 13.20 4.95
CA CYS A 167 -2.80 13.91 3.69
C CYS A 167 -2.80 12.98 2.47
N LEU A 168 -2.54 11.69 2.68
CA LEU A 168 -2.66 10.63 1.67
C LEU A 168 -4.12 10.17 1.56
#